data_AF-A0A7S2D161-F1
#
_entry.id   AF-A0A7S2D161-F1
#
_cell.length_a   1.000
_cell.length_b   1.000
_cell.length_c   1.000
_cell.angle_alpha   90.00
_cell.angle_beta   90.00
_cell.angle_gamma   90.00
#
_symmetry.space_group_name_H-M   'P 1'
#
loop_
_entity.id
_entity.type
_entity.pdbx_description
1 polymer ?
#
loop_
_entity_poly.entity_id
_entity_poly.type
_entity_poly.pdbx_seq_one_letter_code
_entity_poly.pdbx_strand_id
1 'polypeptide(L)'
;MPHGSSSSVASVTFRSILSSVESLPYRWPRLPDQMSSPVALLRSCTNNADAEREWEDHASGVSPLLHDKLPTLLESFIGVKRVHGTPKERALYASMTPTQLVTRLLSCRPLTFFDPNDTWKLKSGHIGQMGWDAIGSAEEQAPLTLNELLSYDEIAIAALISVAVPTRFINDGGRNNQGFPVLPPATCEQSGVYTGCVGPRFERVGQMEWAHLIVSPEQNTEANGYGPRREVPPMSATSPAPSGGEASAMALSESEMRHGLLQAWAAFYGRSHLPTYEEVVASAAAHPQRYLPVDHSVYLDVELYRHRIRVVAEPFLLDANRRAAACGKQAYVHLVGLGLGAWGLHQAQGAHMVQAYAEMLNSLKLPAIHTIDFSYFPPEVKDCGGAQSGAIFPSSQPETKVR
;
A
#
# COMPACT_ATOMS: atom_id res chain seq x y z
N MET A 1 9.80 -34.60 -20.62
CA MET A 1 10.29 -33.84 -21.79
C MET A 1 9.10 -33.18 -22.47
N PRO A 2 9.12 -31.89 -22.81
CA PRO A 2 10.09 -30.85 -22.43
C PRO A 2 9.46 -29.87 -21.41
N HIS A 3 10.08 -29.63 -20.26
CA HIS A 3 10.96 -28.47 -20.07
C HIS A 3 10.38 -27.19 -20.68
N GLY A 4 9.47 -26.57 -19.92
CA GLY A 4 9.15 -25.16 -20.10
C GLY A 4 10.45 -24.38 -20.01
N SER A 5 10.75 -23.67 -21.09
CA SER A 5 11.86 -22.73 -21.20
C SER A 5 11.92 -21.86 -19.95
N SER A 6 12.96 -22.04 -19.13
CA SER A 6 13.35 -20.98 -18.20
C SER A 6 13.71 -19.79 -19.08
N SER A 7 12.86 -18.78 -19.14
CA SER A 7 13.31 -17.47 -19.61
C SER A 7 14.49 -17.13 -18.71
N SER A 8 15.71 -17.07 -19.27
CA SER A 8 16.83 -16.57 -18.49
C SER A 8 16.45 -15.16 -18.09
N VAL A 9 16.11 -14.96 -16.82
CA VAL A 9 16.00 -13.61 -16.26
C VAL A 9 17.38 -13.03 -16.52
N ALA A 10 17.46 -12.01 -17.37
CA ALA A 10 18.73 -11.38 -17.68
C ALA A 10 19.38 -11.00 -16.34
N SER A 11 20.59 -11.49 -16.09
CA SER A 11 21.30 -11.19 -14.85
C SER A 11 21.46 -9.68 -14.74
N VAL A 12 21.00 -9.09 -13.63
CA VAL A 12 21.18 -7.66 -13.39
C VAL A 12 22.67 -7.39 -13.25
N THR A 13 23.19 -6.50 -14.09
CA THR A 13 24.60 -6.05 -14.05
C THR A 13 24.68 -4.59 -13.63
N PHE A 14 25.79 -4.17 -13.02
CA PHE A 14 26.01 -2.78 -12.65
C PHE A 14 25.89 -1.87 -13.88
N ARG A 15 26.40 -2.32 -15.03
CA ARG A 15 26.22 -1.62 -16.31
C ARG A 15 24.75 -1.45 -16.70
N SER A 16 23.92 -2.49 -16.55
CA SER A 16 22.48 -2.40 -16.81
C SER A 16 21.76 -1.49 -15.83
N ILE A 17 22.18 -1.43 -14.56
CA ILE A 17 21.66 -0.49 -13.56
C ILE A 17 21.96 0.94 -14.01
N LEU A 18 23.21 1.25 -14.36
CA LEU A 18 23.59 2.57 -14.85
C LEU A 18 22.80 2.98 -16.10
N SER A 19 22.66 2.08 -17.08
CA SER A 19 21.87 2.33 -18.29
C SER A 19 20.39 2.56 -17.96
N SER A 20 19.84 1.83 -16.99
CA SER A 20 18.46 2.04 -16.53
C SER A 20 18.29 3.42 -15.89
N VAL A 21 19.24 3.85 -15.06
CA VAL A 21 19.25 5.17 -14.42
C VAL A 21 19.34 6.30 -15.45
N GLU A 22 20.17 6.15 -16.49
CA GLU A 22 20.32 7.15 -17.57
C GLU A 22 19.06 7.25 -18.45
N SER A 23 18.35 6.15 -18.63
CA SER A 23 17.14 6.09 -19.45
C SER A 23 15.87 6.54 -18.72
N LEU A 24 15.95 6.90 -17.43
CA LEU A 24 14.79 7.36 -16.69
C LEU A 24 14.21 8.63 -17.35
N PRO A 25 12.91 8.63 -17.69
CA PRO A 25 12.29 9.73 -18.43
C PRO A 25 12.05 10.99 -17.57
N TYR A 26 12.61 11.03 -16.37
CA TYR A 26 12.44 12.11 -15.40
C TYR A 26 13.79 12.49 -14.78
N ARG A 27 13.91 13.78 -14.45
CA ARG A 27 15.06 14.30 -13.72
C ARG A 27 15.08 13.77 -12.30
N TRP A 28 16.25 13.38 -11.83
CA TRP A 28 16.47 13.10 -10.42
C TRP A 28 16.33 14.37 -9.57
N PRO A 29 15.91 14.24 -8.30
CA PRO A 29 15.97 15.35 -7.35
C PRO A 29 17.40 15.91 -7.26
N ARG A 30 17.54 17.17 -6.84
CA ARG A 30 18.81 17.94 -6.83
C ARG A 30 19.99 17.06 -6.46
N LEU A 31 20.97 17.00 -7.36
CA LEU A 31 22.29 16.45 -7.07
C LEU A 31 23.08 17.53 -6.29
N PRO A 32 24.06 17.13 -5.46
CA PRO A 32 25.05 18.07 -4.95
C PRO A 32 25.61 18.92 -6.09
N ASP A 33 25.86 20.22 -5.89
CA ASP A 33 26.32 21.14 -6.95
C ASP A 33 27.59 20.65 -7.68
N GLN A 34 28.33 19.71 -7.06
CA GLN A 34 29.54 19.09 -7.58
C GLN A 34 29.29 17.82 -8.42
N MET A 35 28.04 17.37 -8.59
CA MET A 35 27.70 16.14 -9.33
C MET A 35 26.88 16.43 -10.58
N SER A 36 27.43 16.01 -11.72
CA SER A 36 26.86 16.25 -13.04
C SER A 36 25.69 15.32 -13.40
N SER A 37 25.60 14.13 -12.77
CA SER A 37 24.50 13.17 -13.03
C SER A 37 24.33 12.15 -11.88
N PRO A 38 23.18 11.46 -11.80
CA PRO A 38 22.96 10.35 -10.86
C PRO A 38 23.92 9.18 -11.09
N VAL A 39 24.34 8.96 -12.34
CA VAL A 39 25.40 8.00 -12.67
C VAL A 39 26.74 8.42 -12.09
N ALA A 40 27.07 9.71 -12.12
CA ALA A 40 28.29 10.21 -11.48
C ALA A 40 28.26 9.97 -9.96
N LEU A 41 27.10 10.16 -9.32
CA LEU A 41 26.90 9.80 -7.91
C LEU A 41 27.13 8.30 -7.67
N LEU A 42 26.44 7.43 -8.40
CA LEU A 42 26.58 5.98 -8.24
C LEU A 42 28.03 5.52 -8.46
N ARG A 43 28.72 6.05 -9.48
CA ARG A 43 30.13 5.77 -9.72
C ARG A 43 31.02 6.27 -8.58
N SER A 44 30.78 7.46 -8.05
CA SER A 44 31.57 7.99 -6.93
C SER A 44 31.43 7.15 -5.65
N CYS A 45 30.28 6.49 -5.47
CA CYS A 45 30.01 5.59 -4.35
C CYS A 45 30.48 4.14 -4.63
N THR A 46 31.04 3.86 -5.81
CA THR A 46 31.44 2.52 -6.26
C THR A 46 32.95 2.51 -6.52
N ASN A 47 33.71 2.04 -5.54
CA ASN A 47 35.16 2.19 -5.50
C ASN A 47 35.94 0.95 -5.98
N ASN A 48 35.28 -0.20 -6.19
CA ASN A 48 35.90 -1.45 -6.64
C ASN A 48 34.85 -2.44 -7.19
N ALA A 49 35.32 -3.57 -7.69
CA ALA A 49 34.48 -4.64 -8.25
C ALA A 49 33.59 -5.34 -7.20
N ASP A 50 33.96 -5.32 -5.91
CA ASP A 50 33.10 -5.84 -4.84
C ASP A 50 31.86 -4.96 -4.66
N ALA A 51 32.03 -3.62 -4.70
CA ALA A 51 30.93 -2.67 -4.64
C ALA A 51 30.00 -2.80 -5.86
N GLU A 52 30.54 -3.07 -7.05
CA GLU A 52 29.72 -3.36 -8.24
C GLU A 52 28.87 -4.61 -8.05
N ARG A 53 29.47 -5.71 -7.56
CA ARG A 53 28.75 -6.95 -7.24
C ARG A 53 27.66 -6.73 -6.20
N GLU A 54 27.94 -5.93 -5.17
CA GLU A 54 26.94 -5.63 -4.14
C GLU A 54 25.73 -4.89 -4.74
N TRP A 55 25.92 -3.96 -5.68
CA TRP A 55 24.81 -3.32 -6.39
C TRP A 55 23.99 -4.33 -7.21
N GLU A 56 24.66 -5.27 -7.87
CA GLU A 56 24.01 -6.34 -8.66
C GLU A 56 23.19 -7.27 -7.78
N ASP A 57 23.76 -7.71 -6.65
CA ASP A 57 23.09 -8.55 -5.66
C ASP A 57 21.89 -7.82 -5.04
N HIS A 58 22.07 -6.55 -4.68
CA HIS A 58 21.00 -5.72 -4.12
C HIS A 58 19.83 -5.54 -5.09
N ALA A 59 20.12 -5.18 -6.34
CA ALA A 59 19.10 -5.00 -7.37
C ALA A 59 18.38 -6.32 -7.70
N SER A 60 19.10 -7.44 -7.69
CA SER A 60 18.52 -8.77 -7.90
C SER A 60 17.67 -9.23 -6.69
N GLY A 61 17.93 -8.69 -5.51
CA GLY A 61 17.22 -8.99 -4.27
C GLY A 61 15.95 -8.17 -4.01
N VAL A 62 15.55 -7.31 -4.96
CA VAL A 62 14.31 -6.53 -4.90
C VAL A 62 13.10 -7.47 -4.98
N SER A 63 12.18 -7.33 -4.03
CA SER A 63 11.02 -8.23 -3.92
C SER A 63 9.76 -7.50 -3.49
N PRO A 64 8.62 -7.65 -4.20
CA PRO A 64 7.32 -7.29 -3.69
C PRO A 64 6.98 -8.10 -2.44
N LEU A 65 6.40 -7.45 -1.43
CA LEU A 65 5.88 -8.05 -0.21
C LEU A 65 4.36 -7.89 -0.19
N LEU A 66 3.65 -9.00 -0.01
CA LEU A 66 2.20 -9.08 0.00
C LEU A 66 1.75 -9.87 1.23
N HIS A 67 0.62 -9.48 1.82
CA HIS A 67 -0.05 -10.29 2.83
C HIS A 67 -0.69 -11.53 2.19
N ASP A 68 -0.72 -12.65 2.90
CA ASP A 68 -1.22 -13.95 2.42
C ASP A 68 -2.71 -13.95 1.98
N LYS A 69 -3.52 -13.03 2.51
CA LYS A 69 -4.93 -12.80 2.15
C LYS A 69 -5.12 -12.00 0.86
N LEU A 70 -4.10 -11.28 0.41
CA LEU A 70 -4.20 -10.39 -0.75
C LEU A 70 -4.58 -11.14 -2.04
N PRO A 71 -4.06 -12.35 -2.35
CA PRO A 71 -4.49 -13.13 -3.51
C PRO A 71 -6.01 -13.33 -3.60
N THR A 72 -6.70 -13.59 -2.48
CA THR A 72 -8.17 -13.76 -2.46
C THR A 72 -8.90 -12.46 -2.79
N LEU A 73 -8.41 -11.32 -2.31
CA LEU A 73 -8.94 -10.01 -2.67
C LEU A 73 -8.76 -9.74 -4.16
N LEU A 74 -7.58 -10.06 -4.73
CA LEU A 74 -7.30 -9.87 -6.16
C LEU A 74 -8.23 -10.73 -7.04
N GLU A 75 -8.45 -11.99 -6.68
CA GLU A 75 -9.37 -12.87 -7.39
C GLU A 75 -10.80 -12.34 -7.37
N SER A 76 -11.27 -11.92 -6.19
CA SER A 76 -12.61 -11.34 -6.01
C SER A 76 -12.76 -10.04 -6.81
N PHE A 77 -11.76 -9.16 -6.76
CA PHE A 77 -11.71 -7.92 -7.52
C PHE A 77 -11.81 -8.17 -9.03
N ILE A 78 -10.97 -9.05 -9.58
CA ILE A 78 -11.00 -9.43 -10.99
C ILE A 78 -12.37 -10.01 -11.36
N GLY A 79 -12.94 -10.87 -10.52
CA GLY A 79 -14.27 -11.46 -10.71
C GLY A 79 -15.36 -10.40 -10.83
N VAL A 80 -15.41 -9.45 -9.89
CA VAL A 80 -16.37 -8.35 -9.91
C VAL A 80 -16.20 -7.48 -11.16
N LYS A 81 -14.96 -7.11 -11.49
CA LYS A 81 -14.68 -6.26 -12.66
C LYS A 81 -14.99 -6.94 -14.00
N ARG A 82 -14.84 -8.26 -14.11
CA ARG A 82 -15.22 -9.03 -15.32
C ARG A 82 -16.73 -9.04 -15.57
N VAL A 83 -17.53 -9.08 -14.51
CA VAL A 83 -18.98 -9.21 -14.63
C VAL A 83 -19.64 -7.83 -14.72
N HIS A 84 -19.30 -6.93 -13.80
CA HIS A 84 -20.03 -5.67 -13.60
C HIS A 84 -19.22 -4.42 -13.97
N GLY A 85 -17.94 -4.56 -14.29
CA GLY A 85 -17.08 -3.44 -14.68
C GLY A 85 -17.52 -2.79 -16.00
N THR A 86 -16.95 -1.63 -16.32
CA THR A 86 -17.20 -0.94 -17.60
C THR A 86 -16.72 -1.79 -18.79
N PRO A 87 -17.13 -1.48 -20.05
CA PRO A 87 -16.60 -2.21 -21.21
C PRO A 87 -15.06 -2.24 -21.28
N LYS A 88 -14.40 -1.15 -20.87
CA LYS A 88 -12.93 -1.04 -20.83
C LYS A 88 -12.33 -1.94 -19.74
N GLU A 89 -12.92 -1.93 -18.55
CA GLU A 89 -12.49 -2.78 -17.45
C GLU A 89 -12.68 -4.26 -17.79
N ARG A 90 -13.86 -4.66 -18.29
CA ARG A 90 -14.11 -6.06 -18.69
C ARG A 90 -13.11 -6.53 -19.73
N ALA A 91 -12.74 -5.67 -20.69
CA ALA A 91 -11.71 -5.98 -21.68
C ALA A 91 -10.32 -6.14 -21.04
N LEU A 92 -9.92 -5.24 -20.15
CA LEU A 92 -8.64 -5.31 -19.44
C LEU A 92 -8.54 -6.58 -18.57
N TYR A 93 -9.59 -6.91 -17.83
CA TYR A 93 -9.59 -8.01 -16.87
C TYR A 93 -9.96 -9.37 -17.47
N ALA A 94 -10.41 -9.44 -18.73
CA ALA A 94 -10.96 -10.65 -19.38
C ALA A 94 -10.12 -11.91 -19.13
N SER A 95 -8.80 -11.82 -19.29
CA SER A 95 -7.85 -12.92 -19.07
C SER A 95 -6.83 -12.66 -17.95
N MET A 96 -6.96 -11.54 -17.23
CA MET A 96 -6.00 -11.14 -16.20
C MET A 96 -5.96 -12.12 -15.03
N THR A 97 -4.78 -12.57 -14.64
CA THR A 97 -4.56 -13.36 -13.42
C THR A 97 -4.19 -12.47 -12.23
N PRO A 98 -4.31 -12.94 -10.98
CA PRO A 98 -3.84 -12.20 -9.81
C PRO A 98 -2.36 -11.78 -9.92
N THR A 99 -1.49 -12.64 -10.45
CA THR A 99 -0.07 -12.30 -10.66
C THR A 99 0.11 -11.17 -11.68
N GLN A 100 -0.63 -11.21 -12.80
CA GLN A 100 -0.60 -10.13 -13.79
C GLN A 100 -1.13 -8.82 -13.20
N LEU A 101 -2.16 -8.89 -12.36
CA LEU A 101 -2.67 -7.72 -11.63
C LEU A 101 -1.59 -7.17 -10.68
N VAL A 102 -0.89 -7.99 -9.91
CA VAL A 102 0.24 -7.54 -9.07
C VAL A 102 1.30 -6.81 -9.90
N THR A 103 1.71 -7.37 -11.05
CA THR A 103 2.65 -6.71 -11.94
C THR A 103 2.13 -5.33 -12.38
N ARG A 104 0.86 -5.26 -12.79
CA ARG A 104 0.21 -4.01 -13.19
C ARG A 104 0.15 -2.98 -12.05
N LEU A 105 -0.24 -3.40 -10.84
CA LEU A 105 -0.29 -2.56 -9.65
C LEU A 105 1.09 -1.98 -9.28
N LEU A 106 2.18 -2.60 -9.71
CA LEU A 106 3.54 -2.08 -9.53
C LEU A 106 4.00 -1.22 -10.72
N SER A 107 3.67 -1.60 -11.96
CA SER A 107 4.20 -0.98 -13.17
C SER A 107 3.42 0.25 -13.66
N CYS A 108 2.10 0.27 -13.50
CA CYS A 108 1.21 1.31 -14.04
C CYS A 108 1.00 2.50 -13.08
N ARG A 109 1.94 2.73 -12.16
CA ARG A 109 1.90 3.86 -11.23
C ARG A 109 2.42 5.15 -11.87
N PRO A 110 1.86 6.31 -11.50
CA PRO A 110 2.51 7.59 -11.76
C PRO A 110 3.82 7.70 -10.95
N LEU A 111 4.63 8.72 -11.25
CA LEU A 111 5.80 9.06 -10.43
C LEU A 111 5.37 9.67 -9.10
N THR A 112 4.34 10.52 -9.12
CA THR A 112 3.74 11.09 -7.91
C THR A 112 2.24 11.16 -8.07
N PHE A 113 1.53 10.95 -6.97
CA PHE A 113 0.08 11.08 -6.84
C PHE A 113 -0.22 11.36 -5.36
N PHE A 114 -0.64 12.57 -5.03
CA PHE A 114 -0.76 13.04 -3.65
C PHE A 114 -1.76 14.20 -3.54
N ASP A 115 -2.03 14.62 -2.30
CA ASP A 115 -2.91 15.74 -1.93
C ASP A 115 -4.42 15.52 -2.19
N PRO A 116 -5.33 16.35 -1.64
CA PRO A 116 -6.77 16.19 -1.84
C PRO A 116 -7.28 16.44 -3.27
N ASN A 117 -6.50 17.09 -4.13
CA ASN A 117 -6.85 17.39 -5.52
C ASN A 117 -6.24 16.38 -6.50
N ASP A 118 -5.61 15.32 -6.00
CA ASP A 118 -4.90 14.34 -6.81
C ASP A 118 -3.86 14.99 -7.73
N THR A 119 -2.96 15.80 -7.17
CA THR A 119 -1.82 16.30 -7.96
C THR A 119 -0.95 15.12 -8.40
N TRP A 120 -0.69 15.03 -9.70
CA TRP A 120 0.02 13.90 -10.30
C TRP A 120 1.13 14.31 -11.26
N LYS A 121 2.14 13.44 -11.34
CA LYS A 121 3.21 13.49 -12.34
C LYS A 121 3.40 12.11 -12.94
N LEU A 122 3.32 12.00 -14.26
CA LEU A 122 3.48 10.74 -14.98
C LEU A 122 4.94 10.48 -15.34
N LYS A 123 5.25 9.21 -15.64
CA LYS A 123 6.57 8.81 -16.15
C LYS A 123 6.93 9.52 -17.46
N SER A 124 5.93 9.85 -18.28
CA SER A 124 6.11 10.63 -19.51
C SER A 124 6.48 12.11 -19.27
N GLY A 125 6.50 12.58 -18.02
CA GLY A 125 6.74 13.98 -17.67
C GLY A 125 5.50 14.87 -17.66
N HIS A 126 4.32 14.36 -18.06
CA HIS A 126 3.05 15.10 -17.92
C HIS A 126 2.75 15.34 -16.44
N ILE A 127 2.23 16.53 -16.14
CA ILE A 127 1.82 16.95 -14.81
C ILE A 127 0.38 17.45 -14.90
N GLY A 128 -0.40 17.18 -13.86
CA GLY A 128 -1.76 17.69 -13.75
C GLY A 128 -2.29 17.51 -12.34
N GLN A 129 -3.58 17.81 -12.20
CA GLN A 129 -4.37 17.64 -10.99
C GLN A 129 -5.77 17.21 -11.40
N MET A 130 -6.49 16.53 -10.51
CA MET A 130 -7.84 16.01 -10.74
C MET A 130 -7.91 15.04 -11.94
N GLY A 131 -9.13 14.64 -12.32
CA GLY A 131 -9.42 13.79 -13.48
C GLY A 131 -9.16 12.30 -13.27
N TRP A 132 -8.58 11.92 -12.13
CA TRP A 132 -8.25 10.52 -11.83
C TRP A 132 -9.48 9.63 -11.66
N ASP A 133 -10.59 10.19 -11.16
CA ASP A 133 -11.88 9.51 -11.00
C ASP A 133 -12.45 8.95 -12.32
N ALA A 134 -12.06 9.53 -13.47
CA ALA A 134 -12.55 9.11 -14.78
C ALA A 134 -11.80 7.89 -15.34
N ILE A 135 -10.66 7.48 -14.78
CA ILE A 135 -9.85 6.38 -15.33
C ILE A 135 -10.66 5.07 -15.29
N GLY A 136 -10.88 4.48 -16.47
CA GLY A 136 -11.71 3.28 -16.63
C GLY A 136 -13.19 3.54 -16.93
N SER A 137 -13.65 4.78 -16.86
CA SER A 137 -15.01 5.18 -17.24
C SER A 137 -15.12 5.54 -18.74
N ALA A 138 -16.31 5.93 -19.19
CA ALA A 138 -16.52 6.42 -20.55
C ALA A 138 -15.90 7.81 -20.78
N GLU A 139 -15.70 8.56 -19.70
CA GLU A 139 -15.17 9.93 -19.65
C GLU A 139 -13.65 9.99 -19.53
N GLU A 140 -12.96 8.84 -19.45
CA GLU A 140 -11.50 8.80 -19.38
C GLU A 140 -10.85 9.52 -20.57
N GLN A 141 -9.78 10.26 -20.33
CA GLN A 141 -9.10 11.07 -21.36
C GLN A 141 -7.60 10.95 -21.20
N ALA A 142 -6.89 10.84 -22.34
CA ALA A 142 -5.43 10.86 -22.34
C ALA A 142 -4.89 12.14 -21.68
N PRO A 143 -3.82 12.07 -20.87
CA PRO A 143 -2.98 10.88 -20.61
C PRO A 143 -3.50 9.95 -19.50
N LEU A 144 -4.65 10.25 -18.89
CA LEU A 144 -5.26 9.48 -17.80
C LEU A 144 -6.19 8.39 -18.35
N THR A 145 -5.60 7.25 -18.71
CA THR A 145 -6.36 6.11 -19.26
C THR A 145 -6.06 4.83 -18.50
N LEU A 146 -7.07 3.94 -18.44
CA LEU A 146 -6.96 2.66 -17.74
C LEU A 146 -5.84 1.78 -18.32
N ASN A 147 -5.55 1.87 -19.61
CA ASN A 147 -4.46 1.08 -20.20
C ASN A 147 -3.10 1.43 -19.61
N GLU A 148 -2.85 2.72 -19.35
CA GLU A 148 -1.54 3.23 -18.93
C GLU A 148 -1.41 3.37 -17.41
N LEU A 149 -2.53 3.60 -16.72
CA LEU A 149 -2.55 3.99 -15.31
C LEU A 149 -3.56 3.18 -14.50
N LEU A 150 -3.41 3.25 -13.18
CA LEU A 150 -4.31 2.62 -12.21
C LEU A 150 -5.59 3.44 -12.02
N SER A 151 -6.74 2.78 -12.06
CA SER A 151 -8.01 3.29 -11.55
C SER A 151 -7.98 3.46 -10.02
N TYR A 152 -8.93 4.20 -9.45
CA TYR A 152 -9.01 4.39 -8.00
C TYR A 152 -9.15 3.08 -7.22
N ASP A 153 -9.94 2.13 -7.73
CA ASP A 153 -10.09 0.81 -7.11
C ASP A 153 -8.76 0.04 -7.12
N GLU A 154 -7.99 0.15 -8.20
CA GLU A 154 -6.66 -0.45 -8.28
C GLU A 154 -5.67 0.21 -7.32
N ILE A 155 -5.69 1.54 -7.17
CA ILE A 155 -4.79 2.26 -6.25
C ILE A 155 -5.00 1.78 -4.80
N ALA A 156 -6.25 1.54 -4.39
CA ALA A 156 -6.57 1.07 -3.04
C ALA A 156 -5.90 -0.29 -2.75
N ILE A 157 -5.92 -1.21 -3.72
CA ILE A 157 -5.24 -2.49 -3.63
C ILE A 157 -3.71 -2.31 -3.74
N ALA A 158 -3.25 -1.43 -4.62
CA ALA A 158 -1.83 -1.14 -4.82
C ALA A 158 -1.17 -0.65 -3.52
N ALA A 159 -1.90 0.09 -2.67
CA ALA A 159 -1.42 0.56 -1.38
C ALA A 159 -1.18 -0.58 -0.34
N LEU A 160 -1.62 -1.80 -0.63
CA LEU A 160 -1.36 -2.98 0.21
C LEU A 160 -0.06 -3.72 -0.16
N ILE A 161 0.53 -3.40 -1.31
CA ILE A 161 1.75 -4.05 -1.82
C ILE A 161 2.96 -3.20 -1.45
N SER A 162 3.87 -3.79 -0.69
CA SER A 162 5.14 -3.14 -0.35
C SER A 162 6.26 -3.65 -1.24
N VAL A 163 7.37 -2.92 -1.35
CA VAL A 163 8.55 -3.38 -2.11
C VAL A 163 9.79 -3.27 -1.23
N ALA A 164 10.42 -4.41 -0.94
CA ALA A 164 11.69 -4.46 -0.24
C ALA A 164 12.84 -4.29 -1.23
N VAL A 165 13.71 -3.31 -0.95
CA VAL A 165 14.84 -2.93 -1.81
C VAL A 165 16.11 -2.99 -0.96
N PRO A 166 16.89 -4.08 -1.04
CA PRO A 166 18.26 -4.06 -0.56
C PRO A 166 19.01 -2.93 -1.27
N THR A 167 19.72 -2.10 -0.52
CA THR A 167 20.38 -0.92 -1.08
C THR A 167 21.55 -0.50 -0.21
N ARG A 168 22.43 0.30 -0.81
CA ARG A 168 23.40 1.08 -0.05
C ARG A 168 22.78 2.38 0.42
N PHE A 169 23.14 2.78 1.62
CA PHE A 169 22.82 4.10 2.15
C PHE A 169 24.03 5.01 1.94
N ILE A 170 23.78 6.18 1.38
CA ILE A 170 24.81 7.21 1.19
C ILE A 170 24.83 8.20 2.36
N ASN A 171 23.84 8.14 3.25
CA ASN A 171 23.63 9.02 4.39
C ASN A 171 22.70 8.37 5.43
N ASP A 172 22.44 9.09 6.52
CA ASP A 172 21.59 8.67 7.65
C ASP A 172 20.07 8.79 7.39
N GLY A 173 19.64 9.26 6.22
CA GLY A 173 18.24 9.45 5.88
C GLY A 173 17.56 10.65 6.56
N GLY A 174 18.33 11.61 7.12
CA GLY A 174 17.77 12.81 7.74
C GLY A 174 16.84 13.59 6.79
N ARG A 175 15.66 14.02 7.27
CA ARG A 175 14.62 14.68 6.45
C ARG A 175 15.12 15.94 5.70
N ASN A 176 16.08 16.64 6.29
CA ASN A 176 16.64 17.87 5.75
C ASN A 176 17.97 17.65 5.00
N ASN A 177 18.41 16.40 4.83
CA ASN A 177 19.69 16.09 4.20
C ASN A 177 19.67 16.27 2.68
N GLN A 178 18.50 16.39 2.04
CA GLN A 178 18.38 16.71 0.60
C GLN A 178 19.15 15.77 -0.36
N GLY A 179 19.48 14.54 0.08
CA GLY A 179 20.20 13.56 -0.74
C GLY A 179 21.72 13.75 -0.76
N PHE A 180 22.29 14.59 0.10
CA PHE A 180 23.74 14.71 0.22
C PHE A 180 24.34 13.45 0.88
N PRO A 181 25.49 12.94 0.39
CA PRO A 181 26.18 11.85 1.05
C PRO A 181 26.87 12.35 2.32
N VAL A 182 26.94 11.52 3.36
CA VAL A 182 27.71 11.84 4.57
C VAL A 182 29.17 11.46 4.37
N LEU A 183 30.08 12.39 4.68
CA LEU A 183 31.53 12.19 4.61
C LEU A 183 32.17 12.45 5.99
N PRO A 184 32.99 11.53 6.53
CA PRO A 184 33.34 10.22 5.98
C PRO A 184 32.17 9.21 6.11
N PRO A 185 32.08 8.20 5.22
CA PRO A 185 30.98 7.23 5.20
C PRO A 185 30.75 6.49 6.52
N ALA A 186 31.82 6.25 7.29
CA ALA A 186 31.81 5.47 8.55
C ALA A 186 30.90 6.02 9.68
N THR A 187 30.23 7.14 9.45
CA THR A 187 29.31 7.78 10.41
C THR A 187 27.86 7.32 10.27
N CYS A 188 27.53 6.54 9.23
CA CYS A 188 26.20 5.96 9.03
C CYS A 188 26.28 4.50 8.55
N GLU A 189 25.21 3.74 8.79
CA GLU A 189 25.06 2.39 8.23
C GLU A 189 25.19 2.44 6.71
N GLN A 190 25.97 1.52 6.14
CA GLN A 190 26.33 1.57 4.71
C GLN A 190 25.37 0.78 3.81
N SER A 191 24.67 -0.19 4.38
CA SER A 191 23.73 -1.02 3.63
C SER A 191 22.59 -1.51 4.52
N GLY A 192 21.47 -1.80 3.87
CA GLY A 192 20.29 -2.30 4.52
C GLY A 192 19.20 -2.59 3.51
N VAL A 193 17.98 -2.80 4.01
CA VAL A 193 16.80 -3.01 3.16
C VAL A 193 15.85 -1.86 3.41
N TYR A 194 15.62 -1.06 2.37
CA TYR A 194 14.58 -0.03 2.39
C TYR A 194 13.28 -0.64 1.88
N THR A 195 12.24 -0.65 2.70
CA THR A 195 10.93 -1.18 2.28
C THR A 195 9.95 -0.05 2.06
N GLY A 196 9.49 0.10 0.81
CA GLY A 196 8.44 1.04 0.45
C GLY A 196 7.08 0.51 0.91
N CYS A 197 6.63 0.90 2.09
CA CYS A 197 5.31 0.61 2.63
C CYS A 197 4.38 1.82 2.50
N VAL A 198 3.10 1.60 2.23
CA VAL A 198 2.10 2.67 2.07
C VAL A 198 1.12 2.63 3.24
N GLY A 199 1.00 3.75 3.94
CA GLY A 199 0.01 3.95 4.99
C GLY A 199 -1.37 4.34 4.45
N PRO A 200 -2.42 4.28 5.28
CA PRO A 200 -3.76 4.75 4.92
C PRO A 200 -3.77 6.22 4.48
N ARG A 201 -4.53 6.55 3.42
CA ARG A 201 -4.73 7.93 2.94
C ARG A 201 -6.19 8.34 3.10
N PHE A 202 -6.45 9.41 3.86
CA PHE A 202 -7.80 9.95 4.11
C PHE A 202 -8.08 11.31 3.45
N GLU A 203 -7.17 11.83 2.62
CA GLU A 203 -7.30 13.15 1.97
C GLU A 203 -8.45 13.23 0.93
N ARG A 204 -8.99 12.09 0.50
CA ARG A 204 -10.04 11.99 -0.52
C ARG A 204 -11.25 11.25 0.04
N VAL A 205 -12.33 12.00 0.27
CA VAL A 205 -13.63 11.46 0.69
C VAL A 205 -14.14 10.46 -0.34
N GLY A 206 -14.64 9.32 0.12
CA GLY A 206 -15.24 8.29 -0.74
C GLY A 206 -14.26 7.35 -1.44
N GLN A 207 -12.95 7.62 -1.37
CA GLN A 207 -11.94 6.87 -2.12
C GLN A 207 -10.96 6.16 -1.17
N MET A 208 -10.29 5.12 -1.68
CA MET A 208 -9.19 4.46 -0.97
C MET A 208 -9.59 3.95 0.42
N GLU A 209 -8.76 4.16 1.46
CA GLU A 209 -9.10 3.78 2.82
C GLU A 209 -10.33 4.51 3.39
N TRP A 210 -10.71 5.69 2.86
CA TRP A 210 -11.94 6.34 3.30
C TRP A 210 -13.17 5.45 3.06
N ALA A 211 -13.26 4.81 1.89
CA ALA A 211 -14.38 3.93 1.53
C ALA A 211 -14.51 2.71 2.45
N HIS A 212 -13.43 2.28 3.10
CA HIS A 212 -13.42 1.03 3.86
C HIS A 212 -13.35 1.25 5.38
N LEU A 213 -12.73 2.33 5.83
CA LEU A 213 -12.44 2.58 7.25
C LEU A 213 -13.28 3.72 7.84
N ILE A 214 -13.86 4.59 7.01
CA ILE A 214 -14.70 5.70 7.46
C ILE A 214 -16.17 5.36 7.30
N VAL A 215 -16.94 5.75 8.31
CA VAL A 215 -18.39 5.58 8.35
C VAL A 215 -19.03 6.95 8.44
N SER A 216 -19.78 7.34 7.41
CA SER A 216 -20.54 8.60 7.35
C SER A 216 -21.97 8.33 6.86
N PRO A 217 -22.95 9.20 7.20
CA PRO A 217 -24.34 9.01 6.77
C PRO A 217 -24.53 9.14 5.26
N GLU A 218 -23.70 9.93 4.57
CA GLU A 218 -23.77 10.09 3.11
C GLU A 218 -23.22 8.88 2.37
N GLN A 219 -22.13 8.30 2.90
CA GLN A 219 -21.43 7.18 2.26
C GLN A 219 -22.08 5.84 2.64
N ASN A 220 -22.22 5.55 3.93
CA ASN A 220 -22.49 4.21 4.45
C ASN A 220 -23.99 3.88 4.46
N THR A 221 -24.59 3.88 3.27
CA THR A 221 -26.00 3.52 3.07
C THR A 221 -26.12 2.22 2.29
N GLU A 222 -27.25 1.52 2.44
CA GLU A 222 -27.56 0.35 1.61
C GLU A 222 -27.57 0.68 0.12
N ALA A 223 -28.03 1.89 -0.25
CA ALA A 223 -28.05 2.35 -1.64
C ALA A 223 -26.64 2.49 -2.24
N ASN A 224 -25.65 2.80 -1.41
CA ASN A 224 -24.25 2.86 -1.81
C ASN A 224 -23.52 1.51 -1.71
N GLY A 225 -24.24 0.43 -1.37
CA GLY A 225 -23.72 -0.93 -1.33
C GLY A 225 -23.13 -1.35 0.02
N TYR A 226 -23.28 -0.55 1.08
CA TYR A 226 -22.94 -0.92 2.45
C TYR A 226 -24.03 -1.79 3.08
N GLY A 227 -23.71 -2.47 4.18
CA GLY A 227 -24.64 -3.38 4.83
C GLY A 227 -24.63 -4.80 4.23
N PRO A 228 -25.46 -5.70 4.77
CA PRO A 228 -25.52 -7.09 4.36
C PRO A 228 -25.94 -7.23 2.88
N ARG A 229 -25.47 -8.30 2.24
CA ARG A 229 -25.89 -8.62 0.87
C ARG A 229 -27.39 -8.82 0.85
N ARG A 230 -28.09 -8.05 0.02
CA ARG A 230 -29.49 -8.31 -0.29
C ARG A 230 -29.58 -9.64 -1.03
N GLU A 231 -30.29 -10.61 -0.46
CA GLU A 231 -30.81 -11.73 -1.25
C GLU A 231 -31.76 -11.12 -2.27
N VAL A 232 -31.31 -10.98 -3.52
CA VAL A 232 -32.23 -10.73 -4.62
C VAL A 232 -33.03 -12.03 -4.74
N PRO A 233 -34.36 -12.03 -4.51
CA PRO A 233 -35.17 -13.22 -4.75
C PRO A 233 -34.86 -13.69 -6.17
N PRO A 234 -34.70 -15.01 -6.42
CA PRO A 234 -34.43 -15.51 -7.76
C PRO A 234 -35.43 -14.86 -8.70
N MET A 235 -34.92 -14.12 -9.69
CA MET A 235 -35.78 -13.50 -10.70
C MET A 235 -36.68 -14.60 -11.23
N SER A 236 -37.99 -14.52 -10.95
CA SER A 236 -38.93 -15.43 -11.57
C SER A 236 -38.70 -15.30 -13.08
N ALA A 237 -38.60 -16.42 -13.79
CA ALA A 237 -38.42 -16.44 -15.25
C ALA A 237 -39.59 -15.78 -16.03
N THR A 238 -40.53 -15.15 -15.31
CA THR A 238 -41.74 -14.48 -15.77
C THR A 238 -41.78 -12.98 -15.47
N SER A 239 -40.76 -12.42 -14.81
CA SER A 239 -40.69 -10.96 -14.64
C SER A 239 -40.21 -10.33 -15.95
N PRO A 240 -40.97 -9.38 -16.56
CA PRO A 240 -40.51 -8.71 -17.76
C PRO A 240 -39.17 -8.03 -17.48
N ALA A 241 -38.26 -8.09 -18.46
CA ALA A 241 -37.02 -7.32 -18.41
C ALA A 241 -37.36 -5.88 -17.99
N PRO A 242 -36.61 -5.28 -17.05
CA PRO A 242 -36.89 -3.92 -16.63
C PRO A 242 -36.97 -3.05 -17.89
N SER A 243 -38.11 -2.38 -18.07
CA SER A 243 -38.37 -1.47 -19.20
C SER A 243 -37.55 -0.18 -19.10
N GLY A 244 -36.41 -0.23 -18.42
CA GLY A 244 -35.47 0.86 -18.28
C GLY A 244 -34.50 0.84 -19.45
N GLY A 245 -34.34 1.98 -20.12
CA GLY A 245 -33.34 2.13 -21.19
C GLY A 245 -31.91 1.88 -20.69
N GLU A 246 -30.95 1.92 -21.60
CA GLU A 246 -29.52 1.61 -21.35
C GLU A 246 -28.94 2.29 -20.10
N ALA A 247 -29.34 3.53 -19.81
CA ALA A 247 -28.92 4.26 -18.61
C ALA A 247 -29.30 3.57 -17.28
N SER A 248 -30.49 2.95 -17.22
CA SER A 248 -30.94 2.23 -16.02
C SER A 248 -30.15 0.93 -15.82
N ALA A 249 -29.78 0.24 -16.91
CA ALA A 249 -28.97 -0.96 -16.84
C ALA A 249 -27.52 -0.65 -16.42
N MET A 250 -26.96 0.47 -16.91
CA MET A 250 -25.63 0.93 -16.50
C MET A 250 -25.58 1.31 -15.02
N ALA A 251 -26.58 2.06 -14.53
CA ALA A 251 -26.65 2.43 -13.11
C ALA A 251 -26.78 1.20 -12.20
N LEU A 252 -27.54 0.18 -12.61
CA LEU A 252 -27.63 -1.09 -11.90
C LEU A 252 -26.28 -1.82 -11.89
N SER A 253 -25.61 -1.93 -13.03
CA SER A 253 -24.28 -2.55 -13.14
C SER A 253 -23.25 -1.83 -12.26
N GLU A 254 -23.29 -0.49 -12.20
CA GLU A 254 -22.39 0.29 -11.35
C GLU A 254 -22.67 0.04 -9.86
N SER A 255 -23.94 -0.01 -9.47
CA SER A 255 -24.35 -0.34 -8.09
C SER A 255 -23.92 -1.75 -7.70
N GLU A 256 -24.12 -2.74 -8.58
CA GLU A 256 -23.68 -4.12 -8.37
C GLU A 256 -22.17 -4.25 -8.29
N MET A 257 -21.43 -3.53 -9.16
CA MET A 257 -19.98 -3.46 -9.10
C MET A 257 -19.51 -2.91 -7.75
N ARG A 258 -20.05 -1.75 -7.34
CA ARG A 258 -19.69 -1.09 -6.08
C ARG A 258 -19.95 -2.00 -4.89
N HIS A 259 -21.13 -2.62 -4.82
CA HIS A 259 -21.45 -3.57 -3.76
C HIS A 259 -20.51 -4.79 -3.79
N GLY A 260 -20.24 -5.38 -4.95
CA GLY A 260 -19.32 -6.49 -5.10
C GLY A 260 -17.89 -6.18 -4.63
N LEU A 261 -17.40 -4.97 -4.93
CA LEU A 261 -16.10 -4.49 -4.45
C LEU A 261 -16.09 -4.31 -2.92
N LEU A 262 -17.11 -3.66 -2.34
CA LEU A 262 -17.22 -3.49 -0.89
C LEU A 262 -17.32 -4.83 -0.15
N GLN A 263 -17.98 -5.83 -0.74
CA GLN A 263 -18.03 -7.19 -0.21
C GLN A 263 -16.67 -7.89 -0.25
N ALA A 264 -15.91 -7.72 -1.34
CA ALA A 264 -14.55 -8.25 -1.43
C ALA A 264 -13.63 -7.63 -0.36
N TRP A 265 -13.75 -6.32 -0.13
CA TRP A 265 -13.03 -5.62 0.93
C TRP A 265 -13.47 -6.05 2.33
N ALA A 266 -14.77 -6.19 2.58
CA ALA A 266 -15.28 -6.70 3.84
C ALA A 266 -14.69 -8.09 4.16
N ALA A 267 -14.74 -9.01 3.19
CA ALA A 267 -14.19 -10.35 3.34
C ALA A 267 -12.67 -10.33 3.60
N PHE A 268 -11.93 -9.47 2.88
CA PHE A 268 -10.50 -9.25 3.12
C PHE A 268 -10.21 -8.83 4.58
N TYR A 269 -11.05 -7.95 5.12
CA TYR A 269 -10.97 -7.53 6.51
C TYR A 269 -11.53 -8.54 7.53
N GLY A 270 -12.03 -9.69 7.08
CA GLY A 270 -12.63 -10.71 7.94
C GLY A 270 -14.02 -10.34 8.44
N ARG A 271 -14.78 -9.58 7.65
CA ARG A 271 -16.16 -9.17 7.91
C ARG A 271 -17.12 -9.75 6.88
N SER A 272 -18.39 -9.88 7.25
CA SER A 272 -19.46 -10.26 6.32
C SER A 272 -19.87 -9.10 5.41
N HIS A 273 -19.75 -7.86 5.88
CA HIS A 273 -19.97 -6.63 5.11
C HIS A 273 -19.29 -5.45 5.81
N LEU A 274 -19.13 -4.34 5.08
CA LEU A 274 -18.82 -3.04 5.67
C LEU A 274 -20.13 -2.42 6.17
N PRO A 275 -20.17 -1.89 7.40
CA PRO A 275 -21.43 -1.54 8.06
C PRO A 275 -22.10 -0.32 7.44
N THR A 276 -23.42 -0.25 7.58
CA THR A 276 -24.16 0.99 7.34
C THR A 276 -23.94 1.98 8.49
N TYR A 277 -24.26 3.24 8.25
CA TYR A 277 -24.21 4.29 9.27
C TYR A 277 -25.15 3.99 10.44
N GLU A 278 -26.36 3.49 10.16
CA GLU A 278 -27.35 3.13 11.17
C GLU A 278 -26.85 2.00 12.09
N GLU A 279 -26.20 0.98 11.53
CA GLU A 279 -25.59 -0.12 12.30
C GLU A 279 -24.50 0.41 13.26
N VAL A 280 -23.69 1.36 12.79
CA VAL A 280 -22.66 1.98 13.61
C VAL A 280 -23.26 2.87 14.68
N VAL A 281 -24.21 3.74 14.38
CA VAL A 281 -24.86 4.59 15.39
C VAL A 281 -25.54 3.75 16.47
N ALA A 282 -26.20 2.65 16.09
CA ALA A 282 -26.85 1.75 17.04
C ALA A 282 -25.86 1.02 17.97
N SER A 283 -24.61 0.81 17.52
CA SER A 283 -23.62 0.00 18.24
C SER A 283 -22.43 0.79 18.82
N ALA A 284 -22.22 2.04 18.40
CA ALA A 284 -21.06 2.86 18.76
C ALA A 284 -20.94 3.09 20.27
N ALA A 285 -22.06 3.36 20.95
CA ALA A 285 -22.08 3.53 22.40
C ALA A 285 -21.63 2.27 23.16
N ALA A 286 -21.88 1.08 22.60
CA ALA A 286 -21.42 -0.19 23.15
C ALA A 286 -19.98 -0.54 22.76
N HIS A 287 -19.43 0.08 21.70
CA HIS A 287 -18.09 -0.18 21.18
C HIS A 287 -17.26 1.10 20.99
N PRO A 288 -17.08 1.93 22.04
CA PRO A 288 -16.43 3.24 21.93
C PRO A 288 -14.95 3.15 21.53
N GLN A 289 -14.32 1.98 21.71
CA GLN A 289 -12.93 1.74 21.31
C GLN A 289 -12.77 1.34 19.84
N ARG A 290 -13.87 0.97 19.17
CA ARG A 290 -13.88 0.60 17.75
C ARG A 290 -14.25 1.78 16.88
N TYR A 291 -15.33 2.48 17.20
CA TYR A 291 -15.83 3.58 16.38
C TYR A 291 -15.40 4.92 16.98
N LEU A 292 -14.24 5.40 16.54
CA LEU A 292 -13.66 6.66 17.00
C LEU A 292 -14.31 7.84 16.25
N PRO A 293 -15.01 8.77 16.92
CA PRO A 293 -15.55 9.95 16.26
C PRO A 293 -14.42 10.85 15.76
N VAL A 294 -14.48 11.25 14.50
CA VAL A 294 -13.51 12.16 13.87
C VAL A 294 -14.12 13.50 13.47
N ASP A 295 -15.45 13.55 13.32
CA ASP A 295 -16.26 14.75 13.14
C ASP A 295 -17.70 14.46 13.59
N HIS A 296 -18.60 15.45 13.49
CA HIS A 296 -20.03 15.27 13.66
C HIS A 296 -20.56 14.18 12.72
N SER A 297 -21.03 13.07 13.30
CA SER A 297 -21.59 11.94 12.56
C SER A 297 -20.60 11.20 11.64
N VAL A 298 -19.29 11.35 11.85
CA VAL A 298 -18.27 10.60 11.09
C VAL A 298 -17.40 9.80 12.06
N TYR A 299 -17.25 8.50 11.77
CA TYR A 299 -16.48 7.58 12.61
C TYR A 299 -15.35 6.93 11.81
N LEU A 300 -14.21 6.75 12.46
CA LEU A 300 -13.14 5.84 12.04
C LEU A 300 -13.35 4.48 12.70
N ASP A 301 -13.44 3.41 11.91
CA ASP A 301 -13.38 2.03 12.42
C ASP A 301 -11.93 1.65 12.74
N VAL A 302 -11.56 1.80 14.01
CA VAL A 302 -10.22 1.55 14.56
C VAL A 302 -9.78 0.11 14.36
N GLU A 303 -10.70 -0.85 14.39
CA GLU A 303 -10.35 -2.26 14.20
C GLU A 303 -9.92 -2.51 12.75
N LEU A 304 -10.68 -1.96 11.78
CA LEU A 304 -10.31 -2.01 10.37
C LEU A 304 -9.02 -1.22 10.10
N TYR A 305 -8.82 -0.08 10.77
CA TYR A 305 -7.56 0.66 10.71
C TYR A 305 -6.36 -0.20 11.16
N ARG A 306 -6.43 -0.85 12.33
CA ARG A 306 -5.36 -1.73 12.80
C ARG A 306 -5.11 -2.91 11.85
N HIS A 307 -6.17 -3.51 11.31
CA HIS A 307 -6.04 -4.57 10.30
C HIS A 307 -5.33 -4.02 9.04
N ARG A 308 -5.71 -2.84 8.55
CA ARG A 308 -5.07 -2.19 7.41
C ARG A 308 -3.57 -1.89 7.63
N ILE A 309 -3.17 -1.51 8.83
CA ILE A 309 -1.74 -1.38 9.20
C ILE A 309 -1.05 -2.74 9.16
N ARG A 310 -1.65 -3.76 9.77
CA ARG A 310 -1.11 -5.12 9.81
C ARG A 310 -0.83 -5.66 8.41
N VAL A 311 -1.69 -5.38 7.43
CA VAL A 311 -1.54 -5.86 6.05
C VAL A 311 -0.18 -5.51 5.43
N VAL A 312 0.35 -4.31 5.71
CA VAL A 312 1.67 -3.89 5.18
C VAL A 312 2.81 -4.18 6.15
N ALA A 313 2.53 -4.12 7.46
CA ALA A 313 3.56 -4.26 8.47
C ALA A 313 3.95 -5.72 8.75
N GLU A 314 3.02 -6.67 8.68
CA GLU A 314 3.31 -8.09 8.92
C GLU A 314 4.29 -8.67 7.88
N PRO A 315 4.06 -8.53 6.55
CA PRO A 315 5.03 -8.99 5.55
C PRO A 315 6.40 -8.34 5.71
N PHE A 316 6.44 -7.07 6.11
CA PHE A 316 7.69 -6.34 6.38
C PHE A 316 8.47 -6.93 7.56
N LEU A 317 7.82 -7.19 8.70
CA LEU A 317 8.47 -7.80 9.86
C LEU A 317 8.94 -9.24 9.57
N LEU A 318 8.13 -10.01 8.87
CA LEU A 318 8.49 -11.37 8.46
C LEU A 318 9.68 -11.38 7.49
N ASP A 319 9.73 -10.44 6.53
CA ASP A 319 10.86 -10.32 5.62
C ASP A 319 12.15 -9.89 6.36
N ALA A 320 12.08 -8.90 7.24
CA ALA A 320 13.21 -8.46 8.06
C ALA A 320 13.75 -9.62 8.94
N ASN A 321 12.86 -10.33 9.63
CA ASN A 321 13.21 -11.50 10.44
C ASN A 321 13.89 -12.60 9.60
N ARG A 322 13.30 -12.94 8.44
CA ARG A 322 13.84 -13.97 7.54
C ARG A 322 15.23 -13.59 7.02
N ARG A 323 15.41 -12.35 6.57
CA ARG A 323 16.70 -11.87 6.03
C ARG A 323 17.79 -11.84 7.09
N ALA A 324 17.47 -11.37 8.30
CA ALA A 324 18.41 -11.37 9.42
C ALA A 324 18.82 -12.80 9.81
N ALA A 325 17.86 -13.72 9.92
CA ALA A 325 18.15 -15.13 10.18
C ALA A 325 19.03 -15.77 9.10
N ALA A 326 18.76 -15.49 7.82
CA ALA A 326 19.52 -16.03 6.69
C ALA A 326 20.99 -15.60 6.67
N CYS A 327 21.33 -14.43 7.24
CA CYS A 327 22.70 -13.96 7.36
C CYS A 327 23.31 -14.13 8.76
N GLY A 328 22.61 -14.85 9.66
CA GLY A 328 23.09 -15.09 11.03
C GLY A 328 23.21 -13.83 11.88
N LYS A 329 22.40 -12.80 11.58
CA LYS A 329 22.37 -11.52 12.31
C LYS A 329 21.01 -11.31 12.98
N GLN A 330 20.91 -10.25 13.76
CA GLN A 330 19.62 -9.74 14.23
C GLN A 330 19.24 -8.46 13.48
N ALA A 331 17.94 -8.27 13.24
CA ALA A 331 17.38 -7.11 12.57
C ALA A 331 17.21 -5.94 13.55
N TYR A 332 17.68 -4.78 13.12
CA TYR A 332 17.22 -3.48 13.60
C TYR A 332 16.15 -2.98 12.63
N VAL A 333 14.92 -2.83 13.10
CA VAL A 333 13.77 -2.45 12.28
C VAL A 333 13.41 -1.00 12.59
N HIS A 334 13.72 -0.11 11.66
CA HIS A 334 13.39 1.31 11.75
C HIS A 334 12.05 1.60 11.05
N LEU A 335 11.10 2.14 11.80
CA LEU A 335 9.74 2.42 11.38
C LEU A 335 9.48 3.92 11.36
N VAL A 336 8.77 4.40 10.35
CA VAL A 336 8.21 5.76 10.32
C VAL A 336 6.69 5.69 10.32
N GLY A 337 6.04 6.74 10.84
CA GLY A 337 4.58 6.83 10.89
C GLY A 337 3.92 6.78 9.50
N LEU A 338 3.45 5.59 9.09
CA LEU A 338 2.86 5.35 7.77
C LEU A 338 1.46 5.97 7.67
N GLY A 339 1.34 7.12 7.01
CA GLY A 339 0.06 7.82 6.87
C GLY A 339 -0.36 8.60 8.13
N LEU A 340 0.58 8.93 9.01
CA LEU A 340 0.34 9.78 10.19
C LEU A 340 0.61 11.28 9.94
N GLY A 341 1.14 11.62 8.76
CA GLY A 341 1.40 13.00 8.34
C GLY A 341 0.16 13.63 7.68
N ALA A 342 0.36 14.25 6.50
CA ALA A 342 -0.71 14.87 5.72
C ALA A 342 -1.88 13.93 5.37
N TRP A 343 -1.66 12.62 5.44
CA TRP A 343 -2.65 11.58 5.16
C TRP A 343 -3.51 11.17 6.36
N GLY A 344 -3.11 11.59 7.56
CA GLY A 344 -3.80 11.26 8.81
C GLY A 344 -5.11 12.01 8.96
N LEU A 345 -6.04 11.40 9.69
CA LEU A 345 -7.36 11.92 9.99
C LEU A 345 -7.51 12.31 11.47
N HIS A 346 -6.85 11.60 12.38
CA HIS A 346 -7.02 11.79 13.82
C HIS A 346 -5.74 11.46 14.60
N GLN A 347 -5.42 12.26 15.63
CA GLN A 347 -4.18 12.12 16.44
C GLN A 347 -3.99 10.71 17.06
N ALA A 348 -5.08 10.06 17.46
CA ALA A 348 -5.05 8.71 18.05
C ALA A 348 -4.56 7.61 17.08
N GLN A 349 -4.48 7.87 15.78
CA GLN A 349 -4.01 6.89 14.79
C GLN A 349 -2.58 6.41 15.09
N GLY A 350 -1.71 7.28 15.61
CA GLY A 350 -0.35 6.89 16.01
C GLY A 350 -0.35 5.79 17.06
N ALA A 351 -1.18 5.93 18.10
CA ALA A 351 -1.30 4.94 19.16
C ALA A 351 -1.90 3.63 18.63
N HIS A 352 -2.92 3.69 17.77
CA HIS A 352 -3.52 2.49 17.17
C HIS A 352 -2.56 1.77 16.21
N MET A 353 -1.70 2.51 15.50
CA MET A 353 -0.67 1.91 14.66
C MET A 353 0.36 1.16 15.51
N VAL A 354 0.90 1.78 16.57
CA VAL A 354 1.84 1.11 17.48
C VAL A 354 1.19 -0.09 18.18
N GLN A 355 -0.09 0.02 18.53
CA GLN A 355 -0.85 -1.11 19.07
C GLN A 355 -0.93 -2.29 18.08
N ALA A 356 -1.09 -2.04 16.77
CA ALA A 356 -1.05 -3.10 15.77
C ALA A 356 0.33 -3.79 15.72
N TYR A 357 1.43 -3.03 15.90
CA TYR A 357 2.77 -3.61 16.04
C TYR A 357 2.91 -4.46 17.32
N ALA A 358 2.38 -4.00 18.45
CA ALA A 358 2.37 -4.78 19.69
C ALA A 358 1.60 -6.12 19.51
N GLU A 359 0.47 -6.10 18.82
CA GLU A 359 -0.31 -7.31 18.50
C GLU A 359 0.49 -8.28 17.61
N MET A 360 1.23 -7.77 16.62
CA MET A 360 2.11 -8.58 15.76
C MET A 360 3.30 -9.16 16.54
N LEU A 361 3.96 -8.38 17.39
CA LEU A 361 5.07 -8.85 18.23
C LEU A 361 4.64 -9.97 19.21
N ASN A 362 3.38 -9.95 19.66
CA ASN A 362 2.82 -11.03 20.47
C ASN A 362 2.44 -12.28 19.66
N SER A 363 1.96 -12.11 18.42
CA SER A 363 1.36 -13.20 17.64
C SER A 363 2.32 -13.87 16.65
N LEU A 364 3.33 -13.17 16.14
CA LEU A 364 4.25 -13.66 15.10
C LEU A 364 5.58 -14.13 15.71
N LYS A 365 6.13 -15.24 15.22
CA LYS A 365 7.45 -15.74 15.64
C LYS A 365 8.59 -14.94 14.98
N LEU A 366 9.20 -14.03 15.72
CA LEU A 366 10.18 -13.06 15.19
C LEU A 366 11.56 -13.14 15.90
N PRO A 367 12.20 -14.33 15.98
CA PRO A 367 13.39 -14.53 16.81
C PRO A 367 14.63 -13.75 16.37
N ALA A 368 14.67 -13.29 15.12
CA ALA A 368 15.78 -12.51 14.59
C ALA A 368 15.51 -11.00 14.67
N ILE A 369 14.36 -10.53 15.15
CA ILE A 369 14.12 -9.10 15.39
C ILE A 369 14.63 -8.73 16.78
N HIS A 370 15.71 -7.95 16.83
CA HIS A 370 16.28 -7.47 18.08
C HIS A 370 15.73 -6.11 18.49
N THR A 371 15.56 -5.18 17.54
CA THR A 371 15.05 -3.84 17.85
C THR A 371 13.93 -3.46 16.90
N ILE A 372 12.86 -2.88 17.43
CA ILE A 372 11.88 -2.09 16.69
C ILE A 372 12.02 -0.64 17.15
N ASP A 373 12.19 0.29 16.20
CA ASP A 373 12.44 1.71 16.45
C ASP A 373 11.38 2.57 15.78
N PHE A 374 10.55 3.22 16.58
CA PHE A 374 9.43 4.03 16.13
C PHE A 374 9.84 5.51 15.99
N SER A 375 10.33 5.88 14.81
CA SER A 375 10.76 7.24 14.51
C SER A 375 9.64 8.11 13.96
N TYR A 376 9.61 9.38 14.40
CA TYR A 376 8.63 10.38 13.97
C TYR A 376 7.17 10.00 14.26
N PHE A 377 6.93 9.23 15.30
CA PHE A 377 5.59 9.01 15.82
C PHE A 377 5.12 10.21 16.65
N PRO A 378 3.80 10.45 16.75
CA PRO A 378 3.26 11.53 17.57
C PRO A 378 3.74 11.43 19.03
N PRO A 379 4.09 12.55 19.67
CA PRO A 379 4.70 12.56 21.01
C PRO A 379 3.80 11.97 22.11
N GLU A 380 2.48 11.91 21.90
CA GLU A 380 1.51 11.26 22.80
C GLU A 380 1.62 9.74 22.83
N VAL A 381 2.28 9.11 21.85
CA VAL A 381 2.53 7.67 21.84
C VAL A 381 3.74 7.38 22.73
N LYS A 382 3.52 6.73 23.88
CA LYS A 382 4.54 6.57 24.93
C LYS A 382 5.10 5.15 25.07
N ASP A 383 4.38 4.16 24.57
CA ASP A 383 4.75 2.76 24.71
C ASP A 383 4.23 1.93 23.54
N CYS A 384 4.82 0.74 23.38
CA CYS A 384 4.34 -0.31 22.49
C CYS A 384 3.98 -1.52 23.35
N GLY A 385 2.67 -1.76 23.55
CA GLY A 385 2.18 -2.88 24.35
C GLY A 385 2.69 -2.88 25.79
N GLY A 386 2.87 -1.69 26.39
CA GLY A 386 3.41 -1.51 27.74
C GLY A 386 4.94 -1.34 27.81
N ALA A 387 5.68 -1.57 26.73
CA ALA A 387 7.12 -1.31 26.68
C ALA A 387 7.41 0.13 26.21
N GLN A 388 8.05 0.91 27.09
CA GLN A 388 8.55 2.25 26.77
C GLN A 388 9.84 2.20 25.95
N SER A 389 10.23 3.33 25.36
CA SER A 389 11.51 3.45 24.65
C SER A 389 12.68 3.00 25.52
N GLY A 390 13.49 2.08 24.99
CA GLY A 390 14.62 1.45 25.67
C GLY A 390 14.29 0.13 26.37
N ALA A 391 13.01 -0.19 26.61
CA ALA A 391 12.58 -1.40 27.30
C ALA A 391 12.49 -2.62 26.37
N ILE A 392 12.49 -3.82 26.97
CA ILE A 392 12.17 -5.06 26.28
C ILE A 392 10.65 -5.21 26.18
N PHE A 393 10.17 -5.57 25.00
CA PHE A 393 8.76 -5.84 24.75
C PHE A 393 8.29 -7.05 25.57
N PRO A 394 7.18 -6.94 26.32
CA PRO A 394 6.74 -8.01 27.22
C PRO A 394 6.02 -9.12 26.46
N SER A 395 6.76 -9.98 25.75
CA SER A 395 6.23 -11.16 25.07
C SER A 395 6.89 -12.46 25.51
N SER A 396 6.31 -13.59 25.10
CA SER A 396 6.86 -14.93 25.31
C SER A 396 7.98 -15.30 24.33
N GLN A 397 8.46 -14.34 23.53
CA GLN A 397 9.41 -14.53 22.44
C GLN A 397 10.79 -13.97 22.81
N PRO A 398 11.83 -14.21 21.99
CA PRO A 398 13.16 -13.64 22.21
C PRO A 398 13.11 -12.12 22.42
N GLU A 399 14.04 -11.60 23.22
CA GLU A 399 14.06 -10.21 23.65
C GLU A 399 14.06 -9.24 22.45
N THR A 400 12.92 -8.58 22.22
CA THR A 400 12.81 -7.47 21.27
C THR A 400 12.79 -6.16 22.03
N LYS A 401 13.76 -5.29 21.77
CA LYS A 401 13.84 -3.94 22.32
C LYS A 401 12.92 -2.99 21.57
N VAL A 402 12.13 -2.20 22.30
CA VAL A 402 11.34 -1.08 21.76
C VAL A 402 12.18 0.19 21.87
N ARG A 403 12.22 1.01 20.82
CA ARG A 403 12.87 2.31 20.80
C ARG A 403 11.93 3.39 20.31
#